data_AF-A0A9X3DY26-F1
#
_entry.id   AF-A0A9X3DY26-F1
#
_cell.length_a   1.000
_cell.length_b   1.000
_cell.length_c   1.000
_cell.angle_alpha   90.00
_cell.angle_beta   90.00
_cell.angle_gamma   90.00
#
_symmetry.space_group_name_H-M   'P 1'
#
loop_
_entity.id
_entity.type
_entity.pdbx_description
1 polymer ?
#
loop_
_entity_poly.entity_id
_entity_poly.type
_entity_poly.pdbx_seq_one_letter_code
_entity_poly.pdbx_strand_id
1 'polypeptide(L)'
;MTELRVPSIQHLARNWHNDPNAIAKKLVSLARNPPTFNYNPLISATKDLLVLGASYDSVLEGLSRLPRRDVRNNFLEVLPLIYGHFSGLSPDFYQNVGRRHYQLGRDLAIPFDPIMIYGINGQLHFPWLSFWRSNPLDRERLSLFVTLADEILMQDPDLEDARFEILDFSCPRAKTPRELRITDARDIPRIEAAKKASMLETFAQGFLMAKSILAADPAAASQERPQRERNIHPGQDDLFPPE
;
A
#
# COMPACT_ATOMS: atom_id res chain seq x y z
N MET A 1 -1.52 -15.15 20.60
CA MET A 1 -0.40 -14.16 20.65
C MET A 1 -0.49 -13.29 19.41
N THR A 2 -0.48 -11.97 19.57
CA THR A 2 -0.49 -11.04 18.43
C THR A 2 0.92 -10.96 17.86
N GLU A 3 1.19 -11.71 16.80
CA GLU A 3 2.49 -11.68 16.13
C GLU A 3 2.61 -10.43 15.24
N LEU A 4 3.70 -9.66 15.42
CA LEU A 4 4.00 -8.52 14.57
C LEU A 4 4.51 -9.01 13.23
N ARG A 5 3.70 -8.87 12.18
CA ARG A 5 4.12 -9.16 10.80
C ARG A 5 5.08 -8.07 10.30
N VAL A 6 6.06 -8.47 9.50
CA VAL A 6 6.93 -7.53 8.79
C VAL A 6 6.08 -6.74 7.78
N PRO A 7 6.04 -5.39 7.86
CA PRO A 7 5.26 -4.57 6.94
C PRO A 7 5.89 -4.56 5.55
N SER A 8 5.09 -4.38 4.49
CA SER A 8 5.65 -4.16 3.15
C SER A 8 6.40 -2.84 3.04
N ILE A 9 7.23 -2.66 2.01
CA ILE A 9 8.02 -1.41 1.85
C ILE A 9 7.14 -0.14 1.83
N GLN A 10 5.92 -0.22 1.26
CA GLN A 10 4.97 0.91 1.29
C GLN A 10 4.50 1.19 2.72
N HIS A 11 4.19 0.15 3.50
CA HIS A 11 3.76 0.31 4.88
C HIS A 11 4.93 0.76 5.78
N LEU A 12 6.14 0.28 5.54
CA LEU A 12 7.35 0.76 6.20
C LEU A 12 7.49 2.26 5.96
N ALA A 13 7.52 2.69 4.69
CA ALA A 13 7.70 4.07 4.32
C ALA A 13 6.60 4.97 4.90
N ARG A 14 5.33 4.52 4.84
CA ARG A 14 4.20 5.26 5.41
C ARG A 14 4.26 5.40 6.93
N ASN A 15 4.72 4.36 7.63
CA ASN A 15 4.84 4.37 9.10
C ASN A 15 6.22 4.86 9.58
N TRP A 16 7.04 5.41 8.69
CA TRP A 16 8.34 5.95 9.06
C TRP A 16 8.20 7.31 9.75
N HIS A 17 8.96 7.47 10.83
CA HIS A 17 9.11 8.70 11.61
C HIS A 17 10.57 8.84 12.08
N ASN A 18 10.99 10.06 12.44
CA ASN A 18 12.33 10.32 12.96
C ASN A 18 12.58 9.71 14.35
N ASP A 19 11.53 9.36 15.11
CA ASP A 19 11.61 8.78 16.43
C ASP A 19 11.22 7.29 16.40
N PRO A 20 12.11 6.36 16.81
CA PRO A 20 11.78 4.94 16.84
C PRO A 20 10.61 4.61 17.78
N ASN A 21 10.35 5.40 18.83
CA ASN A 21 9.21 5.17 19.72
C ASN A 21 7.88 5.46 19.03
N ALA A 22 7.82 6.46 18.16
CA ALA A 22 6.63 6.76 17.36
C ALA A 22 6.31 5.59 16.41
N ILE A 23 7.33 5.07 15.73
CA ILE A 23 7.22 3.88 14.87
C ILE A 23 6.73 2.68 15.71
N ALA A 24 7.33 2.43 16.87
CA ALA A 24 6.98 1.30 17.73
C ALA A 24 5.51 1.37 18.19
N LYS A 25 5.08 2.52 18.72
CA LYS A 25 3.69 2.76 19.13
C LYS A 25 2.72 2.52 17.99
N LYS A 26 3.08 2.97 16.78
CA LYS A 26 2.25 2.81 15.59
C LYS A 26 2.09 1.35 15.18
N LEU A 27 3.21 0.62 15.11
CA LEU A 27 3.22 -0.80 14.76
C LEU A 27 2.47 -1.65 15.80
N VAL A 28 2.64 -1.36 17.09
CA VAL A 28 1.88 -2.01 18.17
C VAL A 28 0.39 -1.73 18.03
N SER A 29 0.00 -0.48 17.73
CA SER A 29 -1.40 -0.11 17.51
C SER A 29 -2.01 -0.87 16.32
N LEU A 30 -1.29 -0.94 15.20
CA LEU A 30 -1.71 -1.68 14.00
C LEU A 30 -1.81 -3.18 14.23
N ALA A 31 -0.85 -3.77 14.96
CA ALA A 31 -0.89 -5.18 15.30
C ALA A 31 -2.08 -5.52 16.21
N ARG A 32 -2.40 -4.63 17.16
CA ARG A 32 -3.55 -4.77 18.07
C ARG A 32 -4.89 -4.47 17.41
N ASN A 33 -4.91 -3.64 16.38
CA ASN A 33 -6.12 -3.22 15.66
C ASN A 33 -5.90 -3.34 14.15
N PRO A 34 -5.78 -4.56 13.61
CA PRO A 34 -5.54 -4.73 12.18
C PRO A 34 -6.77 -4.29 11.36
N PRO A 35 -6.58 -3.75 10.14
CA PRO A 35 -7.68 -3.49 9.22
C PRO A 35 -8.53 -4.73 8.98
N THR A 36 -9.86 -4.58 8.99
CA THR A 36 -10.83 -5.67 8.77
C THR A 36 -11.26 -5.81 7.31
N PHE A 37 -10.56 -5.14 6.39
CA PHE A 37 -10.79 -5.21 4.95
C PHE A 37 -9.46 -5.13 4.19
N ASN A 38 -9.46 -5.47 2.90
CA ASN A 38 -8.32 -5.36 2.00
C ASN A 38 -8.78 -4.86 0.62
N TYR A 39 -7.82 -4.49 -0.23
CA TYR A 39 -8.10 -3.94 -1.56
C TYR A 39 -8.10 -4.97 -2.69
N ASN A 40 -8.06 -6.28 -2.39
CA ASN A 40 -8.08 -7.32 -3.42
C ASN A 40 -9.28 -7.21 -4.37
N PRO A 41 -10.51 -6.85 -3.93
CA PRO A 41 -11.61 -6.65 -4.86
C PRO A 41 -11.37 -5.54 -5.90
N LEU A 42 -10.70 -4.45 -5.52
CA LEU A 42 -10.30 -3.41 -6.49
C LEU A 42 -9.20 -3.90 -7.42
N ILE A 43 -8.23 -4.66 -6.91
CA ILE A 43 -7.17 -5.26 -7.72
C ILE A 43 -7.75 -6.21 -8.78
N SER A 44 -8.70 -7.07 -8.38
CA SER A 44 -9.43 -7.95 -9.29
C SER A 44 -10.23 -7.14 -10.31
N ALA A 45 -10.95 -6.10 -9.88
CA ALA A 45 -11.67 -5.21 -10.78
C ALA A 45 -10.76 -4.56 -11.83
N THR A 46 -9.57 -4.09 -11.44
CA THR A 46 -8.57 -3.55 -12.39
C THR A 46 -8.18 -4.59 -13.43
N LYS A 47 -7.93 -5.83 -13.02
CA LYS A 47 -7.61 -6.93 -13.94
C LYS A 47 -8.77 -7.24 -14.88
N ASP A 48 -9.99 -7.32 -14.37
CA ASP A 48 -11.17 -7.63 -15.18
C ASP A 48 -11.41 -6.55 -16.26
N LEU A 49 -11.23 -5.28 -15.90
CA LEU A 49 -11.33 -4.16 -16.84
C LEU A 49 -10.20 -4.17 -17.87
N LEU A 50 -8.94 -4.29 -17.43
CA LEU A 50 -7.76 -4.11 -18.28
C LEU A 50 -7.45 -5.34 -19.15
N VAL A 51 -7.67 -6.54 -18.64
CA VAL A 51 -7.23 -7.79 -19.27
C VAL A 51 -8.39 -8.55 -19.89
N LEU A 52 -9.51 -8.66 -19.16
CA LEU A 52 -10.66 -9.43 -19.62
C LEU A 52 -11.62 -8.60 -20.47
N GLY A 53 -11.41 -7.27 -20.54
CA GLY A 53 -12.31 -6.36 -21.24
C GLY A 53 -13.73 -6.37 -20.68
N ALA A 54 -13.89 -6.69 -19.39
CA ALA A 54 -15.19 -6.72 -18.75
C ALA A 54 -15.83 -5.33 -18.82
N SER A 55 -17.14 -5.27 -19.03
CA SER A 55 -17.84 -3.99 -19.04
C SER A 55 -17.82 -3.35 -17.64
N TYR A 56 -17.75 -2.02 -17.62
CA TYR A 56 -17.82 -1.24 -16.38
C TYR A 56 -19.04 -1.65 -15.52
N ASP A 57 -20.21 -1.80 -16.14
CA ASP A 57 -21.44 -2.15 -15.44
C ASP A 57 -21.39 -3.52 -14.75
N SER A 58 -20.72 -4.51 -15.38
CA SER A 58 -20.56 -5.84 -14.79
C SER A 58 -19.69 -5.82 -13.55
N VAL A 59 -18.57 -5.09 -13.61
CA VAL A 59 -17.63 -4.94 -12.47
C VAL A 59 -18.29 -4.12 -11.36
N LEU A 60 -19.02 -3.06 -11.72
CA LEU A 60 -19.81 -2.25 -10.80
C LEU A 60 -20.84 -3.08 -10.04
N GLU A 61 -21.58 -3.94 -10.74
CA GLU A 61 -22.56 -4.84 -10.13
C GLU A 61 -21.89 -5.79 -9.13
N GLY A 62 -20.75 -6.37 -9.49
CA GLY A 62 -19.97 -7.25 -8.62
C GLY A 62 -19.57 -6.59 -7.30
N LEU A 63 -18.99 -5.38 -7.36
CA LEU A 63 -18.62 -4.63 -6.16
C LEU A 63 -19.84 -4.16 -5.37
N SER A 64 -20.96 -3.86 -6.04
CA SER A 64 -22.20 -3.41 -5.39
C SER A 64 -22.85 -4.47 -4.49
N ARG A 65 -22.52 -5.75 -4.69
CA ARG A 65 -23.02 -6.88 -3.89
C ARG A 65 -22.21 -7.13 -2.61
N LEU A 66 -21.12 -6.40 -2.37
CA LEU A 66 -20.33 -6.56 -1.15
C LEU A 66 -21.17 -6.26 0.10
N PRO A 67 -21.15 -7.11 1.15
CA PRO A 67 -22.09 -6.97 2.27
C PRO A 67 -21.84 -5.71 3.12
N ARG A 68 -20.57 -5.37 3.35
CA ARG A 68 -20.18 -4.26 4.24
C ARG A 68 -20.30 -2.92 3.51
N ARG A 69 -21.27 -2.10 3.91
CA ARG A 69 -21.67 -0.86 3.20
C ARG A 69 -20.56 0.17 3.07
N ASP A 70 -19.81 0.42 4.13
CA ASP A 70 -18.69 1.38 4.14
C ASP A 70 -17.58 0.94 3.19
N VAL A 71 -17.17 -0.33 3.22
CA VAL A 71 -16.15 -0.90 2.31
C VAL A 71 -16.63 -0.85 0.86
N ARG A 72 -17.88 -1.24 0.62
CA ARG A 72 -18.51 -1.15 -0.69
C ARG A 72 -18.46 0.27 -1.23
N ASN A 73 -18.95 1.26 -0.46
CA ASN A 73 -18.92 2.66 -0.87
C ASN A 73 -17.49 3.13 -1.17
N ASN A 74 -16.52 2.74 -0.34
CA ASN A 74 -15.12 3.08 -0.55
C ASN A 74 -14.58 2.54 -1.89
N PHE A 75 -14.93 1.31 -2.28
CA PHE A 75 -14.51 0.76 -3.57
C PHE A 75 -15.26 1.39 -4.75
N LEU A 76 -16.55 1.63 -4.59
CA LEU A 76 -17.38 2.28 -5.61
C LEU A 76 -16.94 3.72 -5.90
N GLU A 77 -16.34 4.42 -4.94
CA GLU A 77 -15.71 5.73 -5.19
C GLU A 77 -14.41 5.64 -6.02
N VAL A 78 -13.69 4.52 -5.94
CA VAL A 78 -12.42 4.32 -6.66
C VAL A 78 -12.63 3.75 -8.06
N LEU A 79 -13.64 2.89 -8.24
CA LEU A 79 -13.88 2.18 -9.49
C LEU A 79 -13.97 3.11 -10.74
N PRO A 80 -14.69 4.24 -10.72
CA PRO A 80 -14.74 5.15 -11.87
C PRO A 80 -13.37 5.71 -12.25
N LEU A 81 -12.48 5.93 -11.27
CA LEU A 81 -11.13 6.44 -11.49
C LEU A 81 -10.23 5.38 -12.12
N ILE A 82 -10.34 4.14 -11.66
CA ILE A 82 -9.66 2.99 -12.29
C ILE A 82 -10.12 2.86 -13.73
N TYR A 83 -11.44 2.82 -13.95
CA TYR A 83 -12.00 2.69 -15.28
C TYR A 83 -11.56 3.84 -16.20
N GLY A 84 -11.64 5.09 -15.75
CA GLY A 84 -11.21 6.25 -16.53
C GLY A 84 -9.74 6.22 -16.93
N HIS A 85 -8.86 5.67 -16.08
CA HIS A 85 -7.44 5.55 -16.39
C HIS A 85 -7.12 4.44 -17.38
N PHE A 86 -7.74 3.26 -17.22
CA PHE A 86 -7.46 2.09 -18.03
C PHE A 86 -8.35 1.99 -19.29
N SER A 87 -9.41 2.80 -19.39
CA SER A 87 -10.32 2.82 -20.54
C SER A 87 -9.58 3.22 -21.80
N GLY A 88 -9.67 2.39 -22.84
CA GLY A 88 -9.02 2.60 -24.12
C GLY A 88 -7.55 2.13 -24.16
N LEU A 89 -7.02 1.62 -23.05
CA LEU A 89 -5.78 0.86 -23.08
C LEU A 89 -6.07 -0.55 -23.61
N SER A 90 -5.15 -1.07 -24.41
CA SER A 90 -5.19 -2.43 -24.92
C SER A 90 -3.79 -3.01 -24.81
N PRO A 91 -3.43 -3.55 -23.64
CA PRO A 91 -2.09 -4.10 -23.44
C PRO A 91 -1.79 -5.25 -24.38
N ASP A 92 -0.56 -5.25 -24.93
CA ASP A 92 -0.02 -6.37 -25.72
C ASP A 92 0.18 -7.60 -24.82
N PHE A 93 0.50 -7.37 -23.54
CA PHE A 93 0.55 -8.39 -22.52
C PHE A 93 0.21 -7.85 -21.13
N TYR A 94 -0.11 -8.77 -20.23
CA TYR A 94 -0.34 -8.55 -18.81
C TYR A 94 0.30 -9.68 -18.02
N GLN A 95 0.99 -9.34 -16.93
CA GLN A 95 1.58 -10.35 -16.05
C GLN A 95 1.50 -9.93 -14.58
N ASN A 96 1.17 -10.89 -13.71
CA ASN A 96 1.30 -10.70 -12.27
C ASN A 96 2.79 -10.72 -11.89
N VAL A 97 3.22 -9.76 -11.09
CA VAL A 97 4.60 -9.75 -10.59
C VAL A 97 4.67 -10.52 -9.27
N GLY A 98 5.65 -11.41 -9.15
CA GLY A 98 5.86 -12.16 -7.92
C GLY A 98 6.40 -11.28 -6.79
N ARG A 99 6.11 -11.66 -5.54
CA ARG A 99 6.68 -11.03 -4.34
C ARG A 99 8.21 -10.99 -4.43
N ARG A 100 8.78 -9.84 -4.07
CA ARG A 100 10.22 -9.62 -3.86
C ARG A 100 10.46 -9.19 -2.41
N HIS A 101 11.73 -9.06 -2.03
CA HIS A 101 12.09 -8.62 -0.69
C HIS A 101 13.23 -7.60 -0.74
N TYR A 102 13.10 -6.53 0.03
CA TYR A 102 14.20 -5.65 0.36
C TYR A 102 14.91 -6.18 1.60
N GLN A 103 16.22 -6.39 1.53
CA GLN A 103 16.99 -6.88 2.66
C GLN A 103 17.40 -5.71 3.57
N LEU A 104 16.91 -5.70 4.81
CA LEU A 104 17.37 -4.79 5.86
C LEU A 104 18.20 -5.55 6.89
N GLY A 105 19.51 -5.55 6.71
CA GLY A 105 20.42 -6.32 7.55
C GLY A 105 20.27 -7.84 7.35
N ARG A 106 20.67 -8.64 8.33
CA ARG A 106 20.71 -10.11 8.22
C ARG A 106 19.36 -10.79 8.47
N ASP A 107 18.50 -10.19 9.28
CA ASP A 107 17.33 -10.87 9.86
C ASP A 107 15.98 -10.23 9.48
N LEU A 108 15.98 -9.16 8.67
CA LEU A 108 14.74 -8.48 8.28
C LEU A 108 14.62 -8.36 6.75
N ALA A 109 13.85 -9.26 6.16
CA ALA A 109 13.42 -9.18 4.76
C ALA A 109 12.06 -8.47 4.67
N ILE A 110 12.04 -7.26 4.12
CA ILE A 110 10.84 -6.44 3.98
C ILE A 110 10.15 -6.79 2.66
N PRO A 111 8.89 -7.27 2.66
CA PRO A 111 8.23 -7.65 1.42
C PRO A 111 7.95 -6.47 0.50
N PHE A 112 8.11 -6.69 -0.80
CA PHE A 112 7.65 -5.85 -1.88
C PHE A 112 6.68 -6.67 -2.73
N ASP A 113 5.41 -6.26 -2.72
CA ASP A 113 4.28 -6.99 -3.29
C ASP A 113 3.66 -6.20 -4.44
N PRO A 114 4.33 -6.11 -5.60
CA PRO A 114 3.74 -5.52 -6.78
C PRO A 114 2.58 -6.38 -7.30
N ILE A 115 1.61 -5.70 -7.90
CA ILE A 115 0.37 -6.33 -8.35
C ILE A 115 0.55 -6.90 -9.75
N MET A 116 1.01 -6.06 -10.67
CA MET A 116 1.01 -6.37 -12.09
C MET A 116 2.00 -5.50 -12.86
N ILE A 117 2.34 -5.98 -14.05
CA ILE A 117 2.94 -5.24 -15.15
C ILE A 117 2.09 -5.44 -16.40
N TYR A 118 2.17 -4.49 -17.32
CA TYR A 118 1.57 -4.62 -18.63
C TYR A 118 2.43 -3.91 -19.68
N GLY A 119 2.37 -4.37 -20.93
CA GLY A 119 3.10 -3.78 -22.04
C GLY A 119 2.17 -3.10 -23.02
N ILE A 120 2.56 -1.91 -23.50
CA ILE A 120 1.88 -1.21 -24.59
C ILE A 120 2.94 -0.67 -25.54
N ASN A 121 2.88 -1.03 -26.82
CA ASN A 121 3.81 -0.55 -27.85
C ASN A 121 5.29 -0.81 -27.50
N GLY A 122 5.57 -1.96 -26.88
CA GLY A 122 6.92 -2.34 -26.45
C GLY A 122 7.44 -1.64 -25.19
N GLN A 123 6.68 -0.71 -24.59
CA GLN A 123 7.01 -0.12 -23.29
C GLN A 123 6.36 -0.93 -22.17
N LEU A 124 7.18 -1.36 -21.21
CA LEU A 124 6.70 -1.98 -19.98
C LEU A 124 6.20 -0.90 -19.01
N HIS A 125 5.00 -1.08 -18.46
CA HIS A 125 4.41 -0.25 -17.42
C HIS A 125 4.29 -1.04 -16.12
N PHE A 126 4.67 -0.39 -15.02
CA PHE A 126 4.60 -0.92 -13.67
C PHE A 126 3.74 0.01 -12.80
N PRO A 127 2.42 -0.22 -12.73
CA PRO A 127 1.52 0.62 -11.93
C PRO A 127 1.55 0.22 -10.44
N TRP A 128 1.79 1.19 -9.56
CA TRP A 128 1.57 1.06 -8.12
C TRP A 128 0.24 1.66 -7.70
N LEU A 129 -0.72 0.80 -7.35
CA LEU A 129 -2.06 1.24 -6.95
C LEU A 129 -2.09 1.61 -5.46
N SER A 130 -2.26 2.89 -5.15
CA SER A 130 -2.46 3.38 -3.78
C SER A 130 -3.92 3.77 -3.55
N PHE A 131 -4.68 2.92 -2.88
CA PHE A 131 -6.11 3.12 -2.62
C PHE A 131 -6.42 3.85 -1.31
N TRP A 132 -5.41 4.39 -0.65
CA TRP A 132 -5.55 5.02 0.67
C TRP A 132 -6.47 6.23 0.58
N ARG A 133 -7.47 6.35 1.47
CA ARG A 133 -8.38 7.51 1.43
C ARG A 133 -7.69 8.75 2.01
N SER A 134 -7.21 8.59 3.24
CA SER A 134 -6.45 9.59 3.99
C SER A 134 -4.99 9.12 4.16
N ASN A 135 -4.11 10.06 4.52
CA ASN A 135 -2.66 9.82 4.66
C ASN A 135 -2.01 9.21 3.39
N PRO A 136 -2.10 9.91 2.23
CA PRO A 136 -1.38 9.50 1.03
C PRO A 136 0.11 9.39 1.31
N LEU A 137 0.78 8.53 0.56
CA LEU A 137 2.23 8.41 0.68
C LEU A 137 2.85 9.66 0.03
N ASP A 138 3.40 10.58 0.82
CA ASP A 138 3.89 11.87 0.33
C ASP A 138 5.31 12.20 0.80
N ARG A 139 5.89 13.24 0.17
CA ARG A 139 7.17 13.86 0.55
C ARG A 139 8.29 12.84 0.76
N GLU A 140 8.97 12.90 1.90
CA GLU A 140 10.09 12.06 2.27
C GLU A 140 9.71 10.58 2.40
N ARG A 141 8.48 10.27 2.82
CA ARG A 141 7.97 8.89 2.87
C ARG A 141 7.79 8.33 1.47
N LEU A 142 7.30 9.15 0.54
CA LEU A 142 7.21 8.79 -0.88
C LEU A 142 8.59 8.60 -1.49
N SER A 143 9.53 9.52 -1.27
CA SER A 143 10.92 9.36 -1.68
C SER A 143 11.55 8.09 -1.15
N LEU A 144 11.31 7.73 0.12
CA LEU A 144 11.82 6.49 0.70
C LEU A 144 11.22 5.27 -0.01
N PHE A 145 9.89 5.22 -0.16
CA PHE A 145 9.22 4.13 -0.84
C PHE A 145 9.77 3.92 -2.26
N VAL A 146 9.87 4.99 -3.04
CA VAL A 146 10.33 4.89 -4.42
C VAL A 146 11.80 4.50 -4.48
N THR A 147 12.66 5.04 -3.61
CA THR A 147 14.08 4.64 -3.55
C THR A 147 14.21 3.13 -3.29
N LEU A 148 13.44 2.58 -2.35
CA LEU A 148 13.48 1.15 -2.05
C LEU A 148 12.90 0.30 -3.19
N ALA A 149 11.80 0.75 -3.81
CA ALA A 149 11.21 0.04 -4.95
C ALA A 149 12.17 0.00 -6.15
N ASP A 150 12.78 1.13 -6.49
CA ASP A 150 13.74 1.27 -7.59
C ASP A 150 14.95 0.34 -7.41
N GLU A 151 15.50 0.29 -6.18
CA GLU A 151 16.59 -0.64 -5.84
C GLU A 151 16.22 -2.12 -5.98
N ILE A 152 14.94 -2.47 -5.81
CA ILE A 152 14.46 -3.85 -6.03
C ILE A 152 14.24 -4.10 -7.51
N LEU A 153 13.69 -3.14 -8.25
CA LEU A 153 13.42 -3.27 -9.68
C LEU A 153 14.72 -3.35 -10.49
N MET A 154 15.76 -2.59 -10.12
CA MET A 154 17.10 -2.66 -10.72
C MET A 154 17.79 -4.02 -10.54
N GLN A 155 17.32 -4.87 -9.62
CA GLN A 155 17.84 -6.24 -9.47
C GLN A 155 17.20 -7.23 -10.44
N ASP A 156 16.17 -6.80 -11.18
CA ASP A 156 15.40 -7.62 -12.11
C ASP A 156 15.59 -7.05 -13.53
N PRO A 157 16.43 -7.66 -14.38
CA PRO A 157 16.72 -7.17 -15.72
C PRO A 157 15.47 -6.98 -16.60
N ASP A 158 14.41 -7.74 -16.33
CA ASP A 158 13.15 -7.63 -17.07
C ASP A 158 12.35 -6.38 -16.69
N LEU A 159 12.66 -5.73 -15.56
CA LEU A 159 11.94 -4.58 -15.01
C LEU A 159 12.78 -3.30 -14.92
N GLU A 160 14.06 -3.33 -15.29
CA GLU A 160 14.98 -2.19 -15.18
C GLU A 160 14.47 -0.95 -15.93
N ASP A 161 13.94 -1.15 -17.15
CA ASP A 161 13.39 -0.08 -18.00
C ASP A 161 11.86 0.11 -17.84
N ALA A 162 11.26 -0.50 -16.81
CA ALA A 162 9.83 -0.37 -16.57
C ALA A 162 9.45 1.08 -16.25
N ARG A 163 8.39 1.59 -16.88
CA ARG A 163 7.78 2.85 -16.49
C ARG A 163 7.02 2.65 -15.18
N PHE A 164 7.70 2.98 -14.08
CA PHE A 164 7.12 2.89 -12.75
C PHE A 164 6.21 4.09 -12.47
N GLU A 165 4.90 3.86 -12.39
CA GLU A 165 3.89 4.90 -12.18
C GLU A 165 3.16 4.68 -10.87
N ILE A 166 3.02 5.73 -10.07
CA ILE A 166 2.22 5.71 -8.84
C ILE A 166 0.84 6.24 -9.17
N LEU A 167 -0.17 5.40 -8.98
CA LEU A 167 -1.59 5.72 -9.15
C LEU A 167 -2.20 5.91 -7.76
N ASP A 168 -2.24 7.16 -7.30
CA ASP A 168 -2.80 7.52 -6.00
C ASP A 168 -4.26 7.92 -6.13
N PHE A 169 -5.15 7.18 -5.46
CA PHE A 169 -6.59 7.35 -5.47
C PHE A 169 -7.10 8.10 -4.23
N SER A 170 -6.22 8.80 -3.51
CA SER A 170 -6.52 9.49 -2.25
C SER A 170 -7.45 10.70 -2.41
N CYS A 171 -8.00 11.16 -1.28
CA CYS A 171 -8.72 12.43 -1.23
C CYS A 171 -7.72 13.58 -1.05
N PRO A 172 -7.81 14.68 -1.83
CA PRO A 172 -6.92 15.82 -1.67
C PRO A 172 -7.08 16.51 -0.30
N ARG A 173 -8.28 16.45 0.28
CA ARG A 173 -8.61 16.96 1.62
C ARG A 173 -9.65 16.08 2.31
N ALA A 174 -9.75 16.20 3.63
CA ALA A 174 -10.81 15.54 4.39
C ALA A 174 -12.19 15.89 3.80
N LYS A 175 -13.05 14.87 3.64
CA LYS A 175 -14.43 14.99 3.12
C LYS A 175 -14.56 15.47 1.67
N THR A 176 -13.48 15.50 0.89
CA THR A 176 -13.55 15.72 -0.57
C THR A 176 -13.65 14.40 -1.33
N PRO A 177 -14.18 14.38 -2.57
CA PRO A 177 -14.15 13.20 -3.42
C PRO A 177 -12.71 12.70 -3.63
N ARG A 178 -12.56 11.40 -3.90
CA ARG A 178 -11.27 10.84 -4.33
C ARG A 178 -10.91 11.38 -5.72
N GLU A 179 -9.62 11.52 -5.95
CA GLU A 179 -9.06 11.88 -7.26
C GLU A 179 -8.00 10.85 -7.64
N LEU A 180 -7.73 10.71 -8.94
CA LEU A 180 -6.57 9.96 -9.40
C LEU A 180 -5.42 10.93 -9.67
N ARG A 181 -4.31 10.75 -8.95
CA ARG A 181 -3.04 11.39 -9.25
C ARG A 181 -2.07 10.36 -9.79
N ILE A 182 -1.51 10.66 -10.96
CA ILE A 182 -0.52 9.82 -11.62
C ILE A 182 0.83 10.52 -11.45
N THR A 183 1.81 9.82 -10.92
CA THR A 183 3.17 10.35 -10.75
C THR A 183 4.16 9.34 -11.32
N ASP A 184 4.97 9.78 -12.27
CA ASP A 184 6.09 8.97 -12.75
C ASP A 184 7.14 8.91 -11.63
N ALA A 185 7.57 7.71 -11.28
CA ALA A 185 8.52 7.52 -10.21
C ALA A 185 9.86 8.22 -10.48
N ARG A 186 10.21 8.50 -11.74
CA ARG A 186 11.41 9.24 -12.11
C ARG A 186 11.37 10.71 -11.66
N ASP A 187 10.17 11.27 -11.50
CA ASP A 187 9.98 12.65 -11.03
C ASP A 187 10.12 12.78 -9.49
N ILE A 188 10.23 11.66 -8.78
CA ILE A 188 10.32 11.63 -7.31
C ILE A 188 11.80 11.62 -6.89
N PRO A 189 12.26 12.59 -6.07
CA PRO A 189 13.64 12.62 -5.61
C PRO A 189 14.02 11.34 -4.85
N ARG A 190 15.17 10.77 -5.19
CA ARG A 190 15.75 9.62 -4.48
C ARG A 190 16.42 10.07 -3.18
N ILE A 191 16.41 9.19 -2.19
CA ILE A 191 17.08 9.42 -0.92
C ILE A 191 18.54 8.97 -1.03
N GLU A 192 19.46 9.84 -0.65
CA GLU A 192 20.88 9.51 -0.59
C GLU A 192 21.16 8.32 0.34
N ALA A 193 22.17 7.52 0.00
CA ALA A 193 22.48 6.27 0.69
C ALA A 193 22.63 6.42 2.21
N ALA A 194 23.35 7.45 2.68
CA ALA A 194 23.56 7.70 4.10
C ALA A 194 22.24 8.03 4.84
N LYS A 195 21.41 8.88 4.23
CA LYS A 195 20.10 9.24 4.77
C LYS A 195 19.16 8.04 4.77
N LYS A 196 19.10 7.28 3.67
CA LYS A 196 18.32 6.04 3.57
C LYS A 196 18.72 5.05 4.67
N ALA A 197 20.02 4.84 4.89
CA ALA A 197 20.52 3.94 5.94
C ALA A 197 20.05 4.40 7.33
N SER A 198 20.17 5.69 7.65
CA SER A 198 19.67 6.25 8.91
C SER A 198 18.16 6.07 9.07
N MET A 199 17.37 6.32 8.02
CA MET A 199 15.92 6.13 8.05
C MET A 199 15.54 4.67 8.34
N LEU A 200 16.20 3.73 7.66
CA LEU A 200 15.95 2.30 7.82
C LEU A 200 16.42 1.78 9.18
N GLU A 201 17.52 2.31 9.72
CA GLU A 201 17.98 1.99 11.08
C GLU A 201 16.96 2.43 12.13
N THR A 202 16.47 3.67 12.05
CA THR A 202 15.40 4.17 12.93
C THR A 202 14.15 3.29 12.84
N PHE A 203 13.78 2.86 11.64
CA PHE A 203 12.67 1.93 11.46
C PHE A 203 12.92 0.57 12.11
N ALA A 204 14.10 -0.02 11.90
CA ALA A 204 14.48 -1.30 12.49
C ALA A 204 14.44 -1.25 14.01
N GLN A 205 14.96 -0.18 14.62
CA GLN A 205 14.88 0.03 16.08
C GLN A 205 13.42 0.08 16.56
N GLY A 206 12.57 0.87 15.90
CA GLY A 206 11.14 0.95 16.23
C GLY A 206 10.40 -0.39 16.05
N PHE A 207 10.73 -1.16 15.01
CA PHE A 207 10.17 -2.49 14.77
C PHE A 207 10.55 -3.48 15.88
N LEU A 208 11.83 -3.50 16.28
CA LEU A 208 12.30 -4.37 17.37
C LEU A 208 11.66 -3.98 18.72
N MET A 209 11.51 -2.68 19.00
CA MET A 209 10.78 -2.21 20.17
C MET A 209 9.32 -2.69 20.16
N ALA A 210 8.62 -2.57 19.03
CA ALA A 210 7.24 -3.06 18.89
C ALA A 210 7.14 -4.58 19.12
N LYS A 211 8.08 -5.36 18.57
CA LYS A 211 8.14 -6.80 18.78
C LYS A 211 8.31 -7.15 20.26
N SER A 212 9.20 -6.46 20.97
CA SER A 212 9.40 -6.63 22.41
C SER A 212 8.17 -6.27 23.24
N ILE A 213 7.49 -5.16 22.91
CA ILE A 213 6.25 -4.73 23.59
C ILE A 213 5.15 -5.80 23.43
N LEU A 214 4.98 -6.34 22.23
CA LEU A 214 3.96 -7.36 21.96
C LEU A 214 4.29 -8.72 22.57
N ALA A 215 5.59 -9.05 22.71
CA ALA A 215 6.04 -10.26 23.39
C ALA A 215 5.86 -10.16 24.92
N ALA A 216 6.06 -8.98 25.50
CA ALA A 216 5.96 -8.74 26.94
C ALA A 216 4.51 -8.62 27.46
N ASP A 217 3.52 -8.41 26.59
CA ASP A 217 2.11 -8.27 26.95
C ASP A 217 1.23 -9.36 26.29
N PRO A 218 1.34 -10.64 26.73
CA PRO A 218 0.48 -11.71 26.25
C PRO A 218 -0.97 -11.59 26.74
N ALA A 219 -1.24 -10.80 27.79
CA ALA A 219 -2.58 -10.65 28.39
C ALA A 219 -3.52 -9.72 27.59
N ALA A 220 -2.99 -8.74 26.85
CA ALA A 220 -3.78 -7.92 25.94
C ALA A 220 -4.38 -8.72 24.75
N ALA A 221 -3.92 -9.96 24.51
CA ALA A 221 -4.46 -10.86 23.49
C ALA A 221 -5.68 -11.68 23.97
N SER A 222 -5.95 -11.72 25.28
CA SER A 222 -6.97 -12.60 25.89
C SER A 222 -8.18 -11.86 26.47
N GLN A 223 -8.16 -10.54 26.52
CA GLN A 223 -9.42 -9.81 26.66
C GLN A 223 -10.12 -9.88 25.32
N GLU A 224 -11.08 -10.79 25.19
CA GLU A 224 -12.29 -10.57 24.40
C GLU A 224 -12.91 -9.25 24.87
N ARG A 225 -12.31 -8.13 24.46
CA ARG A 225 -12.95 -6.83 24.59
C ARG A 225 -14.26 -7.00 23.85
N PRO A 226 -15.41 -6.69 24.48
CA PRO A 226 -16.69 -6.90 23.87
C PRO A 226 -16.63 -6.34 22.46
N GLN A 227 -17.06 -7.19 21.52
CA GLN A 227 -17.15 -7.00 20.09
C GLN A 227 -18.12 -5.85 19.75
N ARG A 228 -18.03 -4.71 20.47
CA ARG A 228 -18.47 -3.42 19.95
C ARG A 228 -17.76 -3.30 18.64
N GLU A 229 -18.56 -3.37 17.57
CA GLU A 229 -18.23 -3.23 16.16
C GLU A 229 -17.08 -2.25 15.93
N ARG A 230 -15.82 -2.69 16.09
CA ARG A 230 -14.65 -1.89 15.71
C ARG A 230 -14.40 -2.14 14.23
N ASN A 231 -15.36 -1.68 13.44
CA ASN A 231 -15.22 -1.54 12.01
C ASN A 231 -14.29 -0.36 11.78
N ILE A 232 -12.98 -0.62 11.65
CA ILE A 232 -12.04 0.38 11.17
C ILE A 232 -12.61 0.89 9.84
N HIS A 233 -13.00 2.15 9.82
CA HIS A 233 -13.64 2.73 8.67
C HIS A 233 -12.66 2.66 7.49
N PRO A 234 -13.10 2.33 6.27
CA PRO A 234 -12.22 2.28 5.11
C PRO A 234 -11.66 3.64 4.70
N GLY A 235 -12.15 4.72 5.32
CA GLY A 235 -11.49 6.02 5.32
C GLY A 235 -10.15 6.05 6.05
N GLN A 236 -9.83 5.02 6.85
CA GLN A 236 -8.54 4.81 7.52
C GLN A 236 -8.14 5.91 8.54
N ASP A 237 -9.08 6.81 8.88
CA ASP A 237 -8.87 7.92 9.82
C ASP A 237 -8.43 7.43 11.21
N ASP A 238 -8.95 6.28 11.66
CA ASP A 238 -8.60 5.68 12.96
C ASP A 238 -7.23 4.98 12.96
N LEU A 239 -6.73 4.60 11.77
CA LEU A 239 -5.42 3.97 11.65
C LEU A 239 -4.31 5.02 11.72
N PHE A 240 -4.59 6.27 11.32
CA PHE A 240 -3.63 7.37 11.21
C PHE A 240 -4.25 8.68 11.72
N PRO A 241 -4.26 8.91 13.05
CA PRO A 241 -4.71 10.19 13.58
C PRO A 241 -3.87 11.31 12.95
N PRO A 242 -4.49 12.46 12.64
CA PRO A 242 -3.75 13.62 12.14
C PRO A 242 -2.67 14.02 13.17
N GLU A 243 -1.47 14.32 12.67
CA GLU A 243 -0.41 14.97 13.46
C GLU A 243 -0.81 16.40 13.84
#